data_AF-A0A7U4JZU4-F1
#
_entry.id   AF-A0A7U4JZU4-F1
#
_cell.length_a   1.000
_cell.length_b   1.000
_cell.length_c   1.000
_cell.angle_alpha   90.00
_cell.angle_beta   90.00
_cell.angle_gamma   90.00
#
_symmetry.space_group_name_H-M   'P 1'
#
loop_
_entity.id
_entity.type
_entity.pdbx_description
1 polymer ?
#
loop_
_entity_poly.entity_id
_entity_poly.type
_entity_poly.pdbx_seq_one_letter_code
_entity_poly.pdbx_strand_id
1 'polypeptide(L)'
;MTDKANVNEVLINLINRAASGVDQAIDFSKAQLPDVIHQLMVWKAVSYSLRSTVFLLLWIACFFAFKKGLALMSADKNSISAISLLVFSGMVGPAMFVGLTSNIGDALQLWLAPKVWLIEYAAQLMN
;
A
#
# COMPACT_ATOMS: atom_id res chain seq x y z
N MET A 1 -52.02 34.23 -17.82
CA MET A 1 -51.59 34.15 -16.41
C MET A 1 -51.29 32.71 -15.95
N THR A 2 -51.74 31.69 -16.66
CA THR A 2 -51.51 30.25 -16.39
C THR A 2 -50.07 29.78 -16.63
N ASP A 3 -49.31 30.44 -17.50
CA ASP A 3 -47.96 30.00 -17.90
C ASP A 3 -46.88 30.27 -16.83
N LYS A 4 -46.97 31.39 -16.11
CA LYS A 4 -46.04 31.73 -15.00
C LYS A 4 -46.23 30.83 -13.77
N ALA A 5 -47.45 30.34 -13.54
CA ALA A 5 -47.76 29.41 -12.45
C ALA A 5 -47.11 28.04 -12.72
N ASN A 6 -47.20 27.53 -13.96
CA ASN A 6 -46.54 26.30 -14.38
C ASN A 6 -45.00 26.39 -14.29
N VAL A 7 -44.39 27.51 -14.71
CA VAL A 7 -42.93 27.66 -14.63
C VAL A 7 -42.42 27.66 -13.19
N ASN A 8 -43.16 28.29 -12.26
CA ASN A 8 -42.79 28.29 -10.84
C ASN A 8 -42.93 26.89 -10.22
N GLU A 9 -44.00 26.15 -10.55
CA GLU A 9 -44.15 24.75 -10.13
C GLU A 9 -43.04 23.86 -10.70
N VAL A 10 -42.69 24.03 -11.98
CA VAL A 10 -41.60 23.27 -12.62
C VAL A 10 -40.25 23.59 -11.97
N LEU A 11 -39.97 24.86 -11.65
CA LEU A 11 -38.75 25.25 -10.93
C LEU A 11 -38.70 24.64 -9.53
N ILE A 12 -39.81 24.69 -8.79
CA ILE A 12 -39.92 24.09 -7.46
C ILE A 12 -39.71 22.57 -7.54
N ASN A 13 -40.27 21.92 -8.55
CA ASN A 13 -40.13 20.48 -8.75
C ASN A 13 -38.70 20.09 -9.17
N LEU A 14 -38.04 20.91 -10.00
CA LEU A 14 -36.63 20.74 -10.35
C LEU A 14 -35.69 20.97 -9.15
N ILE A 15 -35.96 21.97 -8.32
CA ILE A 15 -35.19 22.23 -7.09
C ILE A 15 -35.36 21.07 -6.11
N ASN A 16 -36.60 20.57 -5.89
CA ASN A 16 -36.84 19.43 -5.02
C ASN A 16 -36.22 18.13 -5.58
N ARG A 17 -36.22 17.95 -6.89
CA ARG A 17 -35.58 16.81 -7.55
C ARG A 17 -34.05 16.91 -7.54
N ALA A 18 -33.50 18.11 -7.64
CA ALA A 18 -32.07 18.35 -7.48
C ALA A 18 -31.63 18.15 -6.03
N ALA A 19 -32.39 18.66 -5.05
CA ALA A 19 -32.13 18.47 -3.63
C ALA A 19 -32.19 16.98 -3.24
N SER A 20 -33.24 16.27 -3.66
CA SER A 20 -33.35 14.82 -3.43
C SER A 20 -32.28 14.02 -4.19
N GLY A 21 -31.86 14.46 -5.37
CA GLY A 21 -30.73 13.86 -6.09
C GLY A 21 -29.38 14.08 -5.38
N VAL A 22 -29.18 15.24 -4.75
CA VAL A 22 -28.00 15.55 -3.94
C VAL A 22 -27.97 14.69 -2.68
N ASP A 23 -29.10 14.59 -1.97
CA ASP A 23 -29.22 13.74 -0.78
C ASP A 23 -28.97 12.26 -1.13
N GLN A 24 -29.50 11.78 -2.26
CA GLN A 24 -29.24 10.44 -2.76
C GLN A 24 -27.78 10.21 -3.15
N ALA A 25 -27.09 11.19 -3.75
CA ALA A 25 -25.68 11.09 -4.08
C ALA A 25 -24.80 11.04 -2.81
N ILE A 26 -25.19 11.79 -1.77
CA ILE A 26 -24.53 11.77 -0.46
C ILE A 26 -24.74 10.41 0.22
N ASP A 27 -25.97 9.89 0.22
CA ASP A 27 -26.27 8.59 0.82
C ASP A 27 -25.64 7.42 0.05
N PHE A 28 -25.57 7.52 -1.28
CA PHE A 28 -24.80 6.59 -2.13
C PHE A 28 -23.31 6.63 -1.78
N SER A 29 -22.72 7.82 -1.63
CA SER A 29 -21.32 7.97 -1.24
C SER A 29 -21.06 7.37 0.15
N LYS A 30 -21.94 7.65 1.13
CA LYS A 30 -21.87 7.06 2.48
C LYS A 30 -22.01 5.53 2.46
N ALA A 31 -22.84 4.99 1.57
CA ALA A 31 -23.05 3.54 1.45
C ALA A 31 -21.86 2.83 0.77
N GLN A 32 -21.15 3.50 -0.14
CA GLN A 32 -20.02 2.92 -0.87
C GLN A 32 -18.66 3.14 -0.20
N LEU A 33 -18.51 4.19 0.62
CA LEU A 33 -17.28 4.46 1.35
C LEU A 33 -16.75 3.24 2.15
N PRO A 34 -17.58 2.51 2.92
CA PRO A 34 -17.12 1.33 3.66
C PRO A 34 -16.56 0.24 2.75
N ASP A 35 -17.23 0.01 1.61
CA ASP A 35 -16.86 -1.04 0.66
C ASP A 35 -15.53 -0.71 -0.04
N VAL A 36 -15.37 0.53 -0.52
CA VAL A 36 -14.13 0.99 -1.16
C VAL A 36 -12.95 0.97 -0.18
N ILE A 37 -13.17 1.37 1.08
CA ILE A 37 -12.15 1.30 2.14
C ILE A 37 -11.74 -0.15 2.38
N HIS A 38 -12.70 -1.07 2.46
CA HIS A 38 -12.43 -2.49 2.64
C HIS A 38 -11.65 -3.07 1.45
N GLN A 39 -12.04 -2.76 0.21
CA GLN A 39 -11.32 -3.17 -0.99
C GLN A 39 -9.88 -2.64 -1.00
N LEU A 40 -9.68 -1.39 -0.60
CA LEU A 40 -8.35 -0.78 -0.50
C LEU A 40 -7.49 -1.47 0.58
N MET A 41 -8.06 -1.76 1.75
CA MET A 41 -7.36 -2.48 2.82
C MET A 41 -6.94 -3.88 2.36
N VAL A 42 -7.82 -4.64 1.70
CA VAL A 42 -7.49 -5.97 1.15
C VAL A 42 -6.40 -5.87 0.09
N TRP A 43 -6.52 -4.91 -0.84
CA TRP A 43 -5.50 -4.69 -1.86
C TRP A 43 -4.13 -4.37 -1.27
N LYS A 44 -4.09 -3.53 -0.24
CA LYS A 44 -2.86 -3.13 0.44
C LYS A 44 -2.28 -4.29 1.24
N ALA A 45 -3.10 -5.07 1.93
CA ALA A 45 -2.67 -6.30 2.60
C ALA A 45 -1.97 -7.26 1.62
N VAL A 46 -2.58 -7.49 0.45
CA VAL A 46 -2.00 -8.34 -0.60
C VAL A 46 -0.71 -7.73 -1.15
N SER A 47 -0.69 -6.42 -1.42
CA SER A 47 0.48 -5.71 -1.94
C SER A 47 1.68 -5.78 -0.99
N TYR A 48 1.46 -5.59 0.32
CA TYR A 48 2.50 -5.75 1.33
C TYR A 48 2.96 -7.21 1.43
N SER A 49 2.04 -8.17 1.42
CA SER A 49 2.40 -9.60 1.48
C SER A 49 3.26 -10.07 0.29
N LEU A 50 2.94 -9.60 -0.92
CA LEU A 50 3.71 -9.90 -2.13
C LEU A 50 5.10 -9.28 -2.04
N ARG A 51 5.17 -8.00 -1.64
CA ARG A 51 6.44 -7.28 -1.49
C ARG A 51 7.33 -7.92 -0.40
N SER A 52 6.74 -8.31 0.72
CA SER A 52 7.43 -9.02 1.81
C SER A 52 8.01 -10.36 1.32
N THR A 53 7.25 -11.15 0.55
CA THR A 53 7.73 -12.42 -0.01
C THR A 53 8.93 -12.23 -0.95
N VAL A 54 8.91 -11.18 -1.78
CA VAL A 54 10.04 -10.85 -2.66
C VAL A 54 11.27 -10.43 -1.85
N PHE A 55 11.12 -9.56 -0.84
CA PHE A 55 12.23 -9.18 0.03
C PHE A 55 12.82 -10.37 0.79
N LEU A 56 11.98 -11.30 1.24
CA LEU A 56 12.41 -12.50 1.95
C LEU A 56 13.19 -13.44 1.04
N LEU A 57 12.73 -13.68 -0.19
CA LEU A 57 13.45 -14.47 -1.20
C LEU A 57 14.80 -13.83 -1.56
N LEU A 58 14.84 -12.51 -1.77
CA LEU A 58 16.08 -11.79 -2.05
C LEU A 58 17.06 -11.83 -0.87
N TRP A 59 16.55 -11.74 0.36
CA TRP A 59 17.36 -11.83 1.56
C TRP A 59 17.99 -13.22 1.72
N ILE A 60 17.22 -14.28 1.48
CA ILE A 60 17.73 -15.67 1.45
C ILE A 60 18.81 -15.82 0.37
N ALA A 61 18.58 -15.31 -0.84
CA ALA A 61 19.58 -15.35 -1.92
C ALA A 61 20.87 -14.63 -1.52
N CYS A 62 20.76 -13.48 -0.84
CA CYS A 62 21.90 -12.74 -0.33
C CYS A 62 22.67 -13.53 0.74
N PHE A 63 21.98 -14.25 1.62
CA PHE A 63 22.59 -15.12 2.61
C PHE A 63 23.34 -16.31 1.98
N PHE A 64 22.76 -16.94 0.95
CA PHE A 64 23.45 -18.00 0.20
C PHE A 64 24.68 -17.48 -0.55
N ALA A 65 24.58 -16.29 -1.15
CA ALA A 65 25.70 -15.60 -1.77
C ALA A 65 26.82 -15.34 -0.74
N PHE A 66 26.48 -14.87 0.46
CA PHE A 66 27.43 -14.67 1.54
C PHE A 66 28.18 -15.97 1.93
N LYS A 67 27.44 -17.07 2.15
CA LYS A 67 28.04 -18.37 2.46
C LYS A 67 28.96 -18.86 1.34
N LYS A 68 28.56 -18.66 0.08
CA LYS A 68 29.37 -19.00 -1.09
C LYS A 68 30.64 -18.12 -1.19
N GLY A 69 30.54 -16.83 -0.90
CA GLY A 69 31.67 -15.91 -0.83
C GLY A 69 32.69 -16.32 0.24
N LEU A 70 32.21 -16.69 1.44
CA LEU A 70 33.05 -17.21 2.52
C LEU A 70 33.77 -18.51 2.13
N ALA A 71 33.05 -19.45 1.51
CA ALA A 71 33.63 -20.71 1.04
C ALA A 71 34.73 -20.48 0.00
N LEU A 72 34.50 -19.57 -0.97
CA LEU A 72 35.50 -19.22 -1.98
C LEU A 72 36.73 -18.54 -1.38
N MET A 73 36.56 -17.67 -0.38
CA MET A 73 37.67 -17.03 0.34
C MET A 73 38.48 -18.02 1.18
N SER A 74 37.85 -19.08 1.69
CA SER A 74 38.54 -20.17 2.40
C SER A 74 39.36 -21.08 1.48
N ALA A 75 38.94 -21.22 0.22
CA ALA A 75 39.64 -22.00 -0.80
C ALA A 75 40.79 -21.20 -1.46
N ASP A 76 40.57 -19.91 -1.72
CA ASP A 76 41.56 -19.00 -2.28
C ASP A 76 41.42 -17.60 -1.66
N LYS A 77 42.40 -17.23 -0.83
CA LYS A 77 42.40 -15.96 -0.07
C LYS A 77 42.43 -14.72 -0.95
N ASN A 78 42.93 -14.80 -2.18
CA ASN A 78 43.10 -13.64 -3.07
C ASN A 78 42.11 -13.63 -4.24
N SER A 79 41.08 -14.48 -4.21
CA SER A 79 40.04 -14.48 -5.22
C SER A 79 39.24 -13.18 -5.16
N ILE A 80 39.48 -12.27 -6.11
CA ILE A 80 38.80 -10.97 -6.25
C ILE A 80 37.27 -11.17 -6.28
N SER A 81 36.80 -12.25 -6.91
CA SER A 81 35.38 -12.62 -6.95
C SER A 81 34.80 -12.99 -5.58
N ALA A 82 35.58 -13.57 -4.67
CA ALA A 82 35.11 -13.90 -3.32
C ALA A 82 34.97 -12.63 -2.47
N ILE A 83 35.95 -11.72 -2.57
CA ILE A 83 35.97 -10.45 -1.84
C ILE A 83 34.83 -9.55 -2.31
N SER A 84 34.63 -9.40 -3.62
CA SER A 84 33.56 -8.55 -4.16
C SER A 84 32.17 -9.04 -3.74
N LEU A 85 31.97 -10.37 -3.73
CA LEU A 85 30.70 -11.00 -3.40
C LEU A 85 30.40 -10.91 -1.88
N LEU A 86 31.42 -10.97 -1.02
CA LEU A 86 31.29 -10.74 0.42
C LEU A 86 31.00 -9.29 0.78
N VAL A 87 31.70 -8.33 0.17
CA VAL A 87 31.46 -6.90 0.40
C VAL A 87 30.07 -6.51 -0.08
N PHE A 88 29.69 -6.96 -1.28
CA PHE A 88 28.37 -6.67 -1.84
C PHE A 88 27.25 -7.26 -0.97
N SER A 89 27.36 -8.54 -0.59
CA SER A 89 26.36 -9.19 0.26
C SER A 89 26.31 -8.59 1.68
N GLY A 90 27.46 -8.22 2.24
CA GLY A 90 27.55 -7.59 3.56
C GLY A 90 26.94 -6.19 3.63
N MET A 91 26.96 -5.44 2.54
CA MET A 91 26.31 -4.12 2.46
C MET A 91 24.83 -4.21 2.09
N VAL A 92 24.48 -5.06 1.12
CA VAL A 92 23.11 -5.15 0.58
C VAL A 92 22.20 -5.95 1.50
N GLY A 93 22.70 -6.98 2.18
CA GLY A 93 21.92 -7.84 3.07
C GLY A 93 21.21 -7.08 4.20
N PRO A 94 21.92 -6.23 4.98
CA PRO A 94 21.31 -5.41 6.04
C PRO A 94 20.28 -4.41 5.50
N ALA A 95 20.55 -3.77 4.36
CA ALA A 95 19.60 -2.83 3.75
C ALA A 95 18.29 -3.54 3.33
N MET A 96 18.40 -4.74 2.76
CA MET A 96 17.23 -5.57 2.42
C MET A 96 16.48 -6.04 3.66
N PHE A 97 17.19 -6.31 4.76
CA PHE A 97 16.56 -6.67 6.03
C PHE A 97 15.75 -5.51 6.62
N VAL A 98 16.27 -4.29 6.59
CA VAL A 98 15.52 -3.09 7.01
C VAL A 98 14.29 -2.87 6.13
N GLY A 99 14.42 -3.05 4.81
CA GLY A 99 13.27 -2.98 3.90
C GLY A 99 12.18 -4.01 4.22
N LEU A 100 12.57 -5.21 4.65
CA LEU A 100 11.65 -6.26 5.07
C LEU A 100 10.92 -5.89 6.37
N THR A 101 11.62 -5.36 7.38
CA THR A 101 11.00 -4.99 8.67
C THR A 101 10.02 -3.83 8.53
N SER A 102 10.33 -2.83 7.68
CA SER A 102 9.38 -1.75 7.36
C SER A 102 8.10 -2.31 6.72
N ASN A 103 8.24 -3.24 5.77
CA ASN A 103 7.10 -3.84 5.08
C ASN A 103 6.18 -4.64 6.01
N ILE A 104 6.79 -5.42 6.91
CA ILE A 104 6.07 -6.19 7.92
C ILE A 104 5.41 -5.24 8.93
N GLY A 105 6.04 -4.11 9.26
CA GLY A 105 5.46 -3.05 10.10
C GLY A 105 4.15 -2.51 9.53
N ASP A 106 4.14 -2.13 8.25
CA ASP A 106 2.93 -1.65 7.55
C ASP A 106 1.81 -2.72 7.53
N ALA A 107 2.17 -3.97 7.28
CA ALA A 107 1.22 -5.09 7.27
C ALA A 107 0.65 -5.38 8.66
N LEU A 108 1.48 -5.30 9.70
CA LEU A 108 1.05 -5.46 11.10
C LEU A 108 0.12 -4.32 11.51
N GLN A 109 0.42 -3.08 11.15
CA GLN A 109 -0.42 -1.93 11.46
C GLN A 109 -1.80 -2.03 10.80
N LEU A 110 -1.84 -2.52 9.56
CA LEU A 110 -3.10 -2.81 8.85
C LEU A 110 -3.94 -3.88 9.58
N TRP A 111 -3.30 -4.86 10.22
CA TRP A 111 -3.99 -5.96 10.91
C TRP A 111 -4.42 -5.59 12.35
N LEU A 112 -3.57 -4.90 13.10
CA LEU A 112 -3.80 -4.50 14.50
C LEU A 112 -4.69 -3.25 14.63
N ALA A 113 -4.48 -2.25 13.76
CA ALA A 113 -5.10 -0.94 13.86
C ALA A 113 -5.50 -0.38 12.48
N PRO A 114 -6.44 -1.03 11.77
CA PRO A 114 -6.82 -0.66 10.40
C PRO A 114 -7.31 0.79 10.25
N LYS A 115 -8.00 1.33 11.28
CA LYS A 115 -8.47 2.72 11.28
C LYS A 115 -7.32 3.74 11.34
N VAL A 116 -6.29 3.46 12.15
CA VAL A 116 -5.12 4.34 12.28
C VAL A 116 -4.32 4.31 10.98
N TRP A 117 -4.10 3.11 10.44
CA TRP A 117 -3.44 2.91 9.15
C TRP A 117 -4.11 3.70 8.02
N LEU A 118 -5.45 3.72 7.95
CA LEU A 118 -6.19 4.51 6.96
C LEU A 118 -5.94 6.02 7.07
N ILE A 119 -5.84 6.56 8.27
CA ILE A 119 -5.58 7.98 8.51
C ILE A 119 -4.16 8.33 8.05
N GLU A 120 -3.18 7.52 8.40
CA GLU A 120 -1.79 7.71 7.97
C GLU A 120 -1.65 7.57 6.45
N TYR A 121 -2.34 6.60 5.85
CA TYR A 121 -2.37 6.43 4.40
C TYR A 121 -3.00 7.65 3.70
N ALA A 122 -4.09 8.19 4.24
CA ALA A 122 -4.70 9.41 3.72
C ALA A 122 -3.76 10.61 3.84
N ALA A 123 -3.06 10.76 4.97
CA ALA A 123 -2.07 11.82 5.17
C ALA A 123 -0.88 11.70 4.18
N GLN A 124 -0.39 10.49 3.93
CA GLN A 124 0.67 10.23 2.94
C GLN A 124 0.23 10.53 1.51
N LEU A 125 -1.05 10.36 1.17
CA LEU A 125 -1.57 10.65 -0.16
C LEU A 125 -1.75 12.15 -0.41
N MET A 126 -1.97 12.92 0.65
CA MET A 126 -2.17 14.38 0.58
C MET A 126 -0.86 15.17 0.51
N ASN A 127 0.29 14.51 0.68
CA ASN A 127 1.61 15.11 0.76
C ASN A 127 2.46 14.67 -0.43
#